data_AF-A0A4Y2KML6-F1
#
_entry.id   AF-A0A4Y2KML6-F1
#
_cell.length_a   1.000
_cell.length_b   1.000
_cell.length_c   1.000
_cell.angle_alpha   90.00
_cell.angle_beta   90.00
_cell.angle_gamma   90.00
#
_symmetry.space_group_name_H-M   'P 1'
#
loop_
_entity.id
_entity.type
_entity.pdbx_description
1 polymer ?
#
loop_
_entity_poly.entity_id
_entity_poly.type
_entity_poly.pdbx_seq_one_letter_code
_entity_poly.pdbx_strand_id
1 'polypeptide(L)'
;MVSKLHVLPKAFSAIQRVNTEELSHLSETEIRPLLPCLVRMALCAPLDQTWEWAQKRKVILQLLSGIEVVNSLVALLSIDFHALEVDVRKEQQRCRLGPSAGESALIS
;
A
#
# COMPACT_ATOMS: atom_id res chain seq x y z
N MET A 1 -19.35 -2.34 12.01
CA MET A 1 -19.89 -3.68 11.71
C MET A 1 -19.04 -4.27 10.60
N VAL A 2 -18.18 -5.25 10.90
CA VAL A 2 -17.34 -5.87 9.87
C VAL A 2 -18.21 -6.90 9.15
N SER A 3 -18.64 -6.58 7.94
CA SER A 3 -19.35 -7.50 7.06
C SER A 3 -18.51 -8.77 6.93
N LYS A 4 -19.07 -9.94 7.27
CA LYS A 4 -18.46 -11.24 6.97
C LYS A 4 -18.31 -11.34 5.45
N LEU A 5 -17.13 -11.00 4.95
CA LEU A 5 -16.77 -11.23 3.55
C LEU A 5 -16.51 -12.73 3.40
N HIS A 6 -17.49 -13.45 2.90
CA HIS A 6 -17.34 -14.87 2.58
C HIS A 6 -16.43 -14.99 1.35
N VAL A 7 -15.21 -15.46 1.56
CA VAL A 7 -14.30 -15.83 0.47
C VAL A 7 -14.72 -17.21 -0.03
N LEU A 8 -15.03 -17.31 -1.32
CA LEU A 8 -15.37 -18.59 -1.92
C LEU A 8 -14.15 -19.53 -1.86
N PRO A 9 -14.32 -20.85 -1.65
CA PRO A 9 -13.21 -21.80 -1.58
C PRO A 9 -12.31 -21.78 -2.83
N LYS A 10 -12.90 -21.54 -4.01
CA LYS A 10 -12.18 -21.36 -5.28
C LYS A 10 -11.24 -20.15 -5.22
N ALA A 11 -11.72 -19.02 -4.68
CA ALA A 11 -10.97 -17.77 -4.61
C ALA A 11 -9.84 -17.87 -3.57
N PHE A 12 -10.09 -18.56 -2.46
CA PHE A 12 -9.06 -18.88 -1.47
C PHE A 12 -7.97 -19.80 -2.05
N SER A 13 -8.37 -20.83 -2.80
CA SER A 13 -7.41 -21.75 -3.44
C SER A 13 -6.59 -21.04 -4.53
N ALA A 14 -7.22 -20.15 -5.30
CA ALA A 14 -6.57 -19.35 -6.33
C ALA A 14 -5.51 -18.42 -5.72
N ILE A 15 -5.83 -17.73 -4.61
CA ILE A 15 -4.85 -16.85 -3.96
C ILE A 15 -3.73 -17.63 -3.25
N GLN A 16 -4.03 -18.77 -2.62
CA GLN A 16 -3.03 -19.62 -1.96
C GLN A 16 -1.97 -20.14 -2.95
N ARG A 17 -2.37 -20.44 -4.19
CA ARG A 17 -1.48 -20.90 -5.26
C ARG A 17 -0.94 -19.78 -6.13
N VAL A 18 -1.37 -18.54 -5.89
CA VAL A 18 -1.09 -17.39 -6.76
C VAL A 18 -1.40 -17.71 -8.22
N ASN A 19 -2.56 -18.33 -8.46
CA ASN A 19 -3.00 -18.66 -9.81
C ASN A 19 -3.64 -17.42 -10.44
N THR A 20 -2.86 -16.73 -11.27
CA THR A 20 -3.27 -15.48 -11.91
C THR A 20 -4.41 -15.63 -12.91
N GLU A 21 -4.56 -16.80 -13.53
CA GLU A 21 -5.67 -17.07 -14.46
C GLU A 21 -7.00 -17.13 -13.70
N GLU A 22 -7.06 -17.97 -12.67
CA GLU A 22 -8.26 -18.10 -11.82
C GLU A 22 -8.62 -16.79 -11.13
N LEU A 23 -7.63 -16.00 -10.70
CA LEU A 23 -7.85 -14.68 -10.09
C LEU A 23 -8.46 -13.67 -11.08
N SER A 24 -8.16 -13.79 -12.38
CA SER A 24 -8.72 -12.88 -13.39
C SER A 24 -10.17 -13.19 -13.77
N HIS A 25 -10.63 -14.42 -13.51
CA HIS A 25 -12.03 -14.83 -13.69
C HIS A 25 -12.93 -14.48 -12.50
N LEU A 26 -12.38 -13.99 -11.38
CA LEU A 26 -13.17 -13.61 -10.21
C LEU A 26 -13.96 -12.32 -10.47
N SER A 27 -15.19 -12.27 -9.98
CA SER A 27 -16.01 -11.06 -10.03
C SER A 27 -15.50 -10.00 -9.05
N GLU A 28 -15.85 -8.73 -9.27
CA GLU A 28 -15.41 -7.64 -8.40
C GLU A 28 -15.84 -7.83 -6.92
N THR A 29 -17.01 -8.43 -6.69
CA THR A 29 -17.50 -8.76 -5.34
C THR A 29 -16.67 -9.85 -4.66
N GLU A 30 -16.12 -10.80 -5.43
CA GLU A 30 -15.28 -11.89 -4.95
C GLU A 30 -13.83 -11.45 -4.73
N ILE A 31 -13.34 -10.50 -5.52
CA ILE A 31 -11.95 -10.00 -5.42
C ILE A 31 -11.77 -8.95 -4.33
N ARG A 32 -12.80 -8.14 -4.03
CA ARG A 32 -12.79 -7.12 -2.96
C ARG A 32 -12.21 -7.60 -1.62
N PRO A 33 -12.59 -8.77 -1.06
CA PRO A 33 -11.97 -9.25 0.18
C PRO A 33 -10.52 -9.68 0.05
N LEU A 34 -10.08 -10.02 -1.16
CA LEU A 34 -8.71 -10.46 -1.45
C LEU A 34 -7.78 -9.29 -1.78
N LEU A 35 -8.33 -8.13 -2.13
CA LEU A 35 -7.57 -6.91 -2.47
C LEU A 35 -6.46 -6.57 -1.46
N PRO A 36 -6.67 -6.54 -0.13
CA PRO A 36 -5.61 -6.18 0.81
C PRO A 36 -4.42 -7.16 0.75
N CYS A 37 -4.69 -8.43 0.49
CA CYS A 37 -3.66 -9.47 0.36
C CYS A 37 -2.91 -9.35 -0.97
N LEU A 38 -3.64 -9.15 -2.07
CA LEU A 38 -3.07 -8.96 -3.41
C LEU A 38 -2.19 -7.70 -3.47
N VAL A 39 -2.66 -6.59 -2.89
CA VAL A 39 -1.90 -5.34 -2.82
C VAL A 39 -0.61 -5.53 -2.02
N ARG A 40 -0.64 -6.20 -0.85
CA ARG A 40 0.60 -6.51 -0.12
C ARG A 40 1.56 -7.38 -0.92
N MET A 41 1.06 -8.45 -1.55
CA MET A 41 1.91 -9.31 -2.38
C MET A 41 2.56 -8.55 -3.55
N ALA A 42 1.85 -7.59 -4.12
CA ALA A 42 2.33 -6.81 -5.25
C ALA A 42 3.25 -5.65 -4.86
N LEU A 43 3.04 -5.01 -3.72
CA LEU A 43 3.79 -3.82 -3.30
C LEU A 43 4.96 -4.12 -2.36
N CYS A 44 4.86 -5.16 -1.53
CA CYS A 44 5.97 -5.52 -0.65
C CYS A 44 7.15 -6.09 -1.45
N ALA A 45 8.36 -5.91 -0.93
CA ALA A 45 9.56 -6.50 -1.51
C ALA A 45 9.38 -8.03 -1.55
N PRO A 46 9.45 -8.65 -2.74
CA PRO A 46 9.20 -10.06 -2.84
C PRO A 46 10.37 -10.86 -2.26
N LEU A 47 10.05 -11.91 -1.51
CA LEU A 47 11.03 -12.88 -1.02
C LEU A 47 11.61 -13.71 -2.19
N ASP A 48 10.82 -13.85 -3.26
CA ASP A 48 11.17 -14.56 -4.48
C ASP A 48 11.47 -13.57 -5.62
N GLN A 49 12.68 -13.64 -6.17
CA GLN A 49 13.14 -12.77 -7.26
C GLN A 49 13.17 -13.52 -8.61
N THR A 50 12.51 -14.67 -8.72
CA THR A 50 12.49 -15.43 -9.96
C THR A 50 11.73 -14.67 -11.06
N TRP A 51 12.10 -14.96 -12.31
CA TRP A 51 11.38 -14.47 -13.48
C TRP A 51 9.88 -14.83 -13.46
N GLU A 52 9.54 -16.03 -12.99
CA GLU A 52 8.17 -16.50 -12.91
C GLU A 52 7.33 -15.65 -11.94
N TRP A 53 7.88 -15.32 -10.78
CA TRP A 53 7.21 -14.40 -9.85
C TRP A 53 7.07 -13.00 -10.45
N ALA A 54 8.09 -12.48 -11.14
CA ALA A 54 8.02 -11.17 -11.79
C ALA A 54 6.85 -11.09 -12.80
N GLN A 55 6.61 -12.16 -13.58
CA GLN A 55 5.46 -12.25 -14.48
C GLN A 55 4.14 -12.30 -13.72
N LYS A 56 4.02 -13.18 -12.70
CA LYS A 56 2.79 -13.28 -11.89
C LYS A 56 2.45 -11.96 -11.19
N ARG A 57 3.45 -11.28 -10.62
CA ARG A 57 3.32 -9.98 -9.99
C ARG A 57 2.80 -8.93 -10.95
N LYS A 58 3.27 -8.93 -12.20
CA LYS A 58 2.79 -8.00 -13.25
C LYS A 58 1.31 -8.22 -13.54
N VAL A 59 0.85 -9.47 -13.66
CA VAL A 59 -0.57 -9.78 -13.88
C VAL A 59 -1.41 -9.36 -12.67
N ILE A 60 -0.95 -9.59 -11.44
CA ILE A 60 -1.63 -9.13 -10.23
C ILE A 60 -1.74 -7.60 -10.22
N LEU A 61 -0.67 -6.87 -10.55
CA LEU A 61 -0.69 -5.41 -10.66
C LEU A 61 -1.66 -4.92 -11.73
N GLN A 62 -1.74 -5.59 -12.88
CA GLN A 62 -2.73 -5.26 -13.92
C GLN A 62 -4.16 -5.47 -13.43
N LEU A 63 -4.44 -6.60 -12.77
CA LEU A 63 -5.75 -6.89 -12.20
C LEU A 63 -6.16 -5.83 -11.16
N LEU A 64 -5.21 -5.42 -10.33
CA LEU A 64 -5.38 -4.36 -9.33
C LEU A 64 -5.58 -2.97 -9.96
N SER A 65 -4.92 -2.67 -11.08
CA SER A 65 -5.03 -1.38 -11.77
C SER A 65 -6.42 -1.10 -12.35
N GLY A 66 -7.20 -2.16 -12.64
CA GLY A 66 -8.57 -2.04 -13.14
C GLY A 66 -9.62 -1.77 -12.07
N ILE A 67 -9.24 -1.75 -10.78
CA ILE A 67 -10.17 -1.63 -9.65
C ILE A 67 -9.92 -0.30 -8.94
N GLU A 68 -10.85 0.66 -9.08
CA GLU A 68 -10.72 2.00 -8.50
C GLU A 68 -10.48 2.01 -6.99
N VAL A 69 -11.06 1.03 -6.26
CA VAL A 69 -10.92 0.87 -4.80
C VAL A 69 -9.46 0.59 -4.40
N VAL A 70 -8.65 0.05 -5.31
CA VAL A 70 -7.23 -0.23 -5.04
C VAL A 70 -6.43 1.05 -4.89
N ASN A 71 -6.77 2.14 -5.57
CA ASN A 71 -6.04 3.40 -5.45
C ASN A 71 -6.06 3.94 -4.00
N SER A 72 -7.22 3.82 -3.33
CA SER A 72 -7.35 4.16 -1.91
C SER A 72 -6.60 3.19 -0.99
N LEU A 73 -6.56 1.89 -1.32
CA LEU A 73 -5.78 0.88 -0.59
C LEU A 73 -4.28 1.07 -0.74
N VAL A 74 -3.80 1.42 -1.94
CA VAL A 74 -2.40 1.72 -2.23
C VAL A 74 -1.97 2.96 -1.45
N ALA A 75 -2.79 4.01 -1.39
CA ALA A 75 -2.51 5.18 -0.57
C ALA A 75 -2.40 4.86 0.94
N LEU A 76 -3.18 3.90 1.44
CA LEU A 76 -3.13 3.46 2.85
C LEU A 76 -1.94 2.53 3.16
N LEU A 77 -1.48 1.76 2.17
CA LEU A 77 -0.41 0.76 2.34
C LEU A 77 0.96 1.27 1.90
N SER A 78 1.01 2.32 1.07
CA SER A 78 2.25 2.99 0.69
C SER A 78 2.69 3.92 1.82
N ILE A 79 3.85 3.63 2.39
CA ILE A 79 4.56 4.58 3.25
C ILE A 79 5.20 5.60 2.30
N ASP A 80 4.69 6.83 2.32
CA ASP A 80 5.24 7.92 1.52
C ASP A 80 6.47 8.50 2.21
N PHE A 81 7.64 7.97 1.85
CA PHE A 81 8.93 8.43 2.36
C PHE A 81 9.19 9.91 2.04
N HIS A 82 8.63 10.44 0.94
CA HIS A 82 8.82 11.83 0.55
C HIS A 82 8.02 12.78 1.44
N ALA A 83 6.76 12.46 1.75
CA ALA A 83 5.95 13.19 2.72
C ALA A 83 6.59 13.16 4.11
N LEU A 84 7.11 12.00 4.54
CA LEU A 84 7.87 11.88 5.78
C LEU A 84 9.13 12.75 5.78
N GLU A 85 9.90 12.76 4.69
CA GLU A 85 11.10 13.59 4.57
C GLU A 85 10.77 15.09 4.58
N VAL A 86 9.67 15.50 3.94
CA VAL A 86 9.17 16.89 3.95
C VAL A 86 8.72 17.30 5.35
N ASP A 87 8.00 16.44 6.08
CA ASP A 87 7.58 16.70 7.46
C ASP A 87 8.79 16.80 8.41
N VAL A 88 9.78 15.92 8.26
CA VAL A 88 11.05 16.00 9.02
C VAL A 88 11.76 17.32 8.71
N ARG A 89 11.86 17.74 7.44
CA ARG A 89 12.49 19.02 7.08
C ARG A 89 11.75 20.23 7.65
N LYS A 90 10.41 20.24 7.60
CA LYS A 90 9.59 21.31 8.20
C LYS A 90 9.79 21.37 9.72
N GLU A 91 9.76 20.22 10.39
CA GLU A 91 9.94 20.15 11.84
C GLU A 91 11.36 20.56 12.26
N GLN A 92 12.37 20.17 11.48
CA GLN A 92 13.75 20.56 11.73
C GLN A 92 13.98 22.06 11.51
N GLN A 93 13.30 22.67 10.53
CA GLN A 93 13.29 24.14 10.38
C GLN A 93 12.62 24.82 11.59
N ARG A 94 11.52 24.27 12.09
CA ARG A 94 10.83 24.78 13.29
C ARG A 94 11.70 24.68 14.55
N CYS A 95 12.41 23.58 14.74
CA CYS A 95 13.36 23.39 15.84
C CYS A 95 14.63 24.25 15.73
N ARG A 96 15.13 24.50 14.52
CA ARG A 96 16.22 25.47 14.29
C ARG A 96 15.78 26.91 14.54
N LEU A 97 14.47 27.18 14.49
CA LEU A 97 13.80 28.43 14.87
C LEU A 97 13.22 28.38 16.30
N GLY A 98 13.85 27.63 17.21
CA GLY A 98 13.68 27.85 18.65
C GLY A 98 13.95 29.32 19.02
N PRO A 99 13.35 29.84 20.10
CA PRO A 99 12.95 31.24 20.27
C PRO A 99 14.13 32.21 20.22
N SER A 100 14.50 32.69 19.04
CA SER A 100 15.53 33.73 18.87
C SER A 100 14.95 35.01 18.25
N ALA A 101 13.70 35.30 18.61
CA ALA A 101 13.05 36.57 18.27
C ALA A 101 12.27 37.17 19.47
N GLY A 102 12.59 36.76 20.70
CA GLY A 102 11.93 37.22 21.93
C GLY A 102 12.87 37.58 23.09
N GLU A 103 14.16 37.26 23.02
CA GLU A 103 15.11 37.46 24.13
C GLU A 103 16.21 38.48 23.80
N SER A 104 15.86 39.56 23.07
CA SER A 104 16.70 40.78 22.97
C SER A 104 16.03 41.98 23.64
N ALA A 105 15.32 41.75 24.74
CA ALA A 105 14.71 42.81 25.55
C ALA A 105 15.32 42.96 26.95
N LEU A 106 16.34 42.18 27.36
CA LEU A 106 16.93 42.27 28.70
C LEU A 106 18.44 41.95 28.74
N ILE A 107 19.29 42.71 28.03
CA ILE A 107 20.65 42.99 28.51
C ILE A 107 20.97 44.45 28.15
N SER A 108 21.06 45.25 29.23
CA SER A 108 21.72 46.55 29.48
C SER A 108 22.08 47.49 28.33
#